data_AF-D1QPA3-F1
#
_entry.id   AF-D1QPA3-F1
#
_cell.length_a   1.000
_cell.length_b   1.000
_cell.length_c   1.000
_cell.angle_alpha   90.00
_cell.angle_beta   90.00
_cell.angle_gamma   90.00
#
_symmetry.space_group_name_H-M   'P 1'
#
loop_
_entity.id
_entity.type
_entity.pdbx_description
1 polymer ?
#
loop_
_entity_poly.entity_id
_entity_poly.type
_entity_poly.pdbx_seq_one_letter_code
_entity_poly.pdbx_strand_id
1 'polypeptide(L)'
;MDVFSKLGFEKLTESVLGKRGSSGKAFSHGSIFGSLFFSYLCGGECLEDINALTGQFKQRPDTLLPGADTVGRGLKELAEENIVYKSETSGKSYSFNTAEKLNTLLLRMIRRMGLIKVGSHIDLDFDHQFIPSHKFDAKYSYKQDFGNFPGWASIGES
;
A
#
# COMPACT_ATOMS: atom_id res chain seq x y z
N MET A 1 -13.77 0.36 -13.28
CA MET A 1 -13.26 -0.68 -14.21
C MET A 1 -12.70 -0.11 -15.52
N ASP A 2 -13.46 0.70 -16.28
CA ASP A 2 -12.99 1.21 -17.58
C ASP A 2 -11.70 2.01 -17.53
N VAL A 3 -11.53 2.87 -16.53
CA VAL A 3 -10.30 3.67 -16.39
C VAL A 3 -9.10 2.76 -16.15
N PHE A 4 -9.22 1.77 -15.25
CA PHE A 4 -8.17 0.80 -14.93
C PHE A 4 -7.76 -0.01 -16.18
N SER A 5 -8.75 -0.46 -16.95
CA SER A 5 -8.53 -1.19 -18.21
C SER A 5 -7.92 -0.30 -19.31
N LYS A 6 -8.45 0.92 -19.51
CA LYS A 6 -7.97 1.90 -20.50
C LYS A 6 -6.53 2.33 -20.23
N LEU A 7 -6.13 2.45 -18.96
CA LEU A 7 -4.76 2.75 -18.57
C LEU A 7 -3.82 1.55 -18.74
N GLY A 8 -4.34 0.37 -19.11
CA GLY A 8 -3.54 -0.83 -19.33
C GLY A 8 -2.87 -1.33 -18.06
N PHE A 9 -3.49 -1.11 -16.90
CA PHE A 9 -2.92 -1.48 -15.60
C PHE A 9 -2.86 -2.98 -15.38
N GLU A 10 -3.76 -3.75 -15.99
CA GLU A 10 -3.69 -5.22 -15.93
C GLU A 10 -2.36 -5.74 -16.50
N LYS A 11 -2.06 -5.37 -17.75
CA LYS A 11 -0.80 -5.75 -18.42
C LYS A 11 0.42 -5.19 -17.70
N LEU A 12 0.33 -3.96 -17.17
CA LEU A 12 1.42 -3.36 -16.41
C LEU A 12 1.71 -4.14 -15.13
N THR A 13 0.65 -4.51 -14.39
CA THR A 13 0.76 -5.26 -13.14
C THR A 13 1.40 -6.63 -13.40
N GLU A 14 0.91 -7.36 -14.40
CA GLU A 14 1.50 -8.63 -14.79
C GLU A 14 2.97 -8.49 -15.23
N SER A 15 3.34 -7.39 -15.89
CA SER A 15 4.73 -7.15 -16.30
C SER A 15 5.70 -6.91 -15.13
N VAL A 16 5.21 -6.42 -13.98
CA VAL A 16 6.04 -6.11 -12.80
C VAL A 16 6.00 -7.23 -11.77
N LEU A 17 4.80 -7.77 -11.50
CA LEU A 17 4.58 -8.78 -10.45
C LEU A 17 4.51 -10.21 -10.99
N GLY A 18 4.40 -10.39 -12.30
CA GLY A 18 4.19 -11.68 -12.92
C GLY A 18 2.76 -12.21 -12.76
N LYS A 19 2.56 -13.41 -13.30
CA LYS A 19 1.30 -14.15 -13.18
C LYS A 19 1.11 -14.66 -11.76
N ARG A 20 -0.14 -14.59 -11.28
CA ARG A 20 -0.52 -15.12 -9.98
C ARG A 20 -0.97 -16.58 -10.09
N GLY A 21 -0.44 -17.43 -9.22
CA GLY A 21 -0.75 -18.86 -9.18
C GLY A 21 -0.16 -19.65 -10.36
N SER A 22 -0.01 -20.96 -10.17
CA SER A 22 0.55 -21.87 -11.19
C SER A 22 -0.52 -22.49 -12.10
N SER A 23 -1.78 -22.54 -11.65
CA SER A 23 -2.87 -23.27 -12.32
C SER A 23 -3.66 -22.46 -13.35
N GLY A 24 -3.38 -21.16 -13.50
CA GLY A 24 -4.15 -20.25 -14.37
C GLY A 24 -5.58 -19.97 -13.91
N LYS A 25 -6.03 -20.57 -12.79
CA LYS A 25 -7.37 -20.38 -12.21
C LYS A 25 -7.43 -19.30 -11.14
N ALA A 26 -6.26 -18.80 -10.71
CA ALA A 26 -6.18 -17.75 -9.71
C ALA A 26 -6.51 -16.39 -10.33
N PHE A 27 -7.20 -15.55 -9.57
CA PHE A 27 -7.32 -14.13 -9.91
C PHE A 27 -5.93 -13.50 -10.04
N SER A 28 -5.74 -12.69 -11.08
CA SER A 28 -4.50 -11.95 -11.33
C SER A 28 -4.22 -10.91 -10.25
N HIS A 29 -2.97 -10.50 -10.09
CA HIS A 29 -2.62 -9.38 -9.21
C HIS A 29 -3.37 -8.09 -9.60
N GLY A 30 -3.62 -7.86 -10.89
CA GLY A 30 -4.42 -6.72 -11.35
C GLY A 30 -5.88 -6.78 -10.87
N SER A 31 -6.49 -7.97 -10.84
CA SER A 31 -7.83 -8.17 -10.26
C SER A 31 -7.84 -7.95 -8.75
N ILE A 32 -6.79 -8.40 -8.04
CA ILE A 32 -6.63 -8.19 -6.59
C ILE A 32 -6.59 -6.70 -6.26
N PHE A 33 -5.73 -5.93 -6.95
CA PHE A 33 -5.65 -4.49 -6.77
C PHE A 33 -6.90 -3.76 -7.28
N GLY A 34 -7.53 -4.25 -8.35
CA GLY A 34 -8.79 -3.73 -8.86
C GLY A 34 -9.87 -3.74 -7.77
N SER A 35 -10.11 -4.89 -7.14
CA SER A 35 -11.05 -5.00 -6.01
C SER A 35 -10.69 -4.05 -4.88
N LEU A 36 -9.42 -4.00 -4.50
CA LEU A 36 -8.94 -3.16 -3.41
C LEU A 36 -9.16 -1.67 -3.69
N PHE A 37 -8.72 -1.19 -4.85
CA PHE A 37 -8.87 0.20 -5.25
C PHE A 37 -10.33 0.61 -5.39
N PHE A 38 -11.18 -0.22 -6.00
CA PHE A 38 -12.60 0.13 -6.10
C PHE A 38 -13.28 0.19 -4.74
N SER A 39 -12.89 -0.66 -3.79
CA SER A 39 -13.36 -0.57 -2.41
C SER A 39 -13.02 0.77 -1.77
N TYR A 40 -11.74 1.13 -1.77
CA TYR A 40 -11.28 2.40 -1.18
C TYR A 40 -11.84 3.63 -1.90
N LEU A 41 -11.95 3.61 -3.23
CA LEU A 41 -12.56 4.70 -4.00
C LEU A 41 -14.06 4.86 -3.75
N CYS A 42 -14.72 3.81 -3.26
CA CYS A 42 -16.11 3.85 -2.81
C CYS A 42 -16.25 4.17 -1.32
N GLY A 43 -15.15 4.52 -0.62
CA GLY A 43 -15.16 4.85 0.81
C GLY A 43 -15.10 3.64 1.74
N GLY A 44 -14.69 2.47 1.24
CA GLY A 44 -14.39 1.33 2.10
C GLY A 44 -13.19 1.60 3.01
N GLU A 45 -13.25 1.12 4.24
CA GLU A 45 -12.23 1.31 5.26
C GLU A 45 -11.55 -0.02 5.65
N CYS A 46 -12.18 -1.15 5.33
CA CYS A 46 -11.68 -2.49 5.60
C CYS A 46 -11.73 -3.39 4.35
N LEU A 47 -11.06 -4.55 4.41
CA LEU A 47 -11.06 -5.50 3.28
C LEU A 47 -12.45 -6.11 3.07
N GLU A 48 -13.21 -6.27 4.13
CA GLU A 48 -14.55 -6.86 4.14
C GLU A 48 -15.54 -6.04 3.30
N ASP A 49 -15.33 -4.71 3.18
CA ASP A 49 -16.16 -3.81 2.36
C ASP A 49 -16.16 -4.21 0.87
N ILE A 50 -15.13 -4.90 0.39
CA ILE A 50 -15.08 -5.46 -0.97
C ILE A 50 -16.28 -6.37 -1.23
N ASN A 51 -16.72 -7.12 -0.22
CA ASN A 51 -17.84 -8.05 -0.37
C ASN A 51 -19.17 -7.31 -0.56
N ALA A 52 -19.33 -6.11 0.02
CA ALA A 52 -20.51 -5.27 -0.19
C ALA A 52 -20.61 -4.79 -1.65
N LEU A 53 -19.47 -4.57 -2.30
CA LEU A 53 -19.41 -4.10 -3.70
C LEU A 53 -19.45 -5.24 -4.73
N THR A 54 -19.18 -6.48 -4.30
CA THR A 54 -19.14 -7.64 -5.20
C THR A 54 -20.46 -7.85 -5.96
N GLY A 55 -21.59 -7.59 -5.32
CA GLY A 55 -22.91 -7.63 -5.97
C GLY A 55 -23.05 -6.62 -7.11
N GLN A 56 -22.53 -5.41 -6.93
CA GLN A 56 -22.56 -4.35 -7.93
C GLN A 56 -21.62 -4.64 -9.10
N PHE A 57 -20.41 -5.15 -8.81
CA PHE A 57 -19.46 -5.51 -9.86
C PHE A 57 -20.01 -6.61 -10.79
N LYS A 58 -20.75 -7.58 -10.25
CA LYS A 58 -21.40 -8.64 -11.03
C LYS A 58 -22.48 -8.16 -11.99
N GLN A 59 -23.08 -6.98 -11.77
CA GLN A 59 -24.11 -6.45 -12.67
C GLN A 59 -23.53 -6.00 -14.01
N ARG A 60 -22.23 -5.72 -14.07
CA ARG A 60 -21.55 -5.33 -15.29
C ARG A 60 -21.03 -6.59 -16.03
N PRO A 61 -21.33 -6.75 -17.33
CA PRO A 61 -20.75 -7.83 -18.13
C PRO A 61 -19.22 -7.85 -18.05
N ASP A 62 -18.65 -9.07 -18.09
CA ASP A 62 -17.20 -9.32 -18.11
C ASP A 62 -16.42 -8.72 -16.92
N THR A 63 -17.11 -8.45 -15.82
CA THR A 63 -16.53 -7.85 -14.60
C THR A 63 -16.52 -8.89 -13.49
N LEU A 64 -15.48 -9.73 -13.48
CA LEU A 64 -15.25 -10.70 -12.41
C LEU A 64 -14.10 -10.22 -11.52
N LEU A 65 -14.44 -9.79 -10.31
CA LEU A 65 -13.47 -9.33 -9.31
C LEU A 65 -13.51 -10.23 -8.06
N PRO A 66 -12.36 -10.49 -7.42
CA PRO A 66 -12.30 -11.29 -6.20
C PRO A 66 -12.91 -10.57 -4.99
N GLY A 67 -13.53 -11.36 -4.10
CA GLY A 67 -13.95 -10.89 -2.78
C GLY A 67 -12.81 -10.78 -1.76
N ALA A 68 -13.13 -10.29 -0.57
CA ALA A 68 -12.18 -9.95 0.50
C ALA A 68 -11.17 -11.06 0.81
N ASP A 69 -11.62 -12.30 1.00
CA ASP A 69 -10.74 -13.44 1.35
C ASP A 69 -9.66 -13.70 0.30
N THR A 70 -10.05 -13.61 -0.98
CA THR A 70 -9.11 -13.83 -2.09
C THR A 70 -8.16 -12.67 -2.24
N VAL A 71 -8.64 -11.44 -2.02
CA VAL A 71 -7.80 -10.24 -1.97
C VAL A 71 -6.78 -10.35 -0.85
N GLY A 72 -7.19 -10.69 0.37
CA GLY A 72 -6.30 -10.86 1.52
C GLY A 72 -5.21 -11.92 1.28
N ARG A 73 -5.56 -13.05 0.66
CA ARG A 73 -4.55 -14.05 0.23
C ARG A 73 -3.57 -13.48 -0.79
N GLY A 74 -4.06 -12.77 -1.80
CA GLY A 74 -3.21 -12.12 -2.81
C GLY A 74 -2.26 -11.08 -2.20
N LEU A 75 -2.73 -10.29 -1.23
CA LEU A 75 -1.89 -9.33 -0.49
C LEU A 75 -0.83 -10.04 0.34
N LYS A 76 -1.18 -11.15 1.00
CA LYS A 76 -0.23 -11.96 1.78
C LYS A 76 0.85 -12.58 0.91
N GLU A 77 0.54 -12.97 -0.32
CA GLU A 77 1.53 -13.49 -1.29
C GLU A 77 2.53 -12.43 -1.76
N LEU A 78 2.16 -11.14 -1.68
CA LEU A 78 3.01 -10.02 -2.05
C LEU A 78 3.82 -9.46 -0.86
N ALA A 79 3.60 -9.96 0.35
CA ALA A 79 4.34 -9.53 1.52
C ALA A 79 5.81 -9.95 1.41
N GLU A 80 6.71 -8.99 1.64
CA GLU A 80 8.15 -9.23 1.73
C GLU A 80 8.58 -9.22 3.21
N GLU A 81 9.71 -9.82 3.53
CA GLU A 81 10.25 -9.78 4.89
C GLU A 81 10.79 -8.38 5.21
N ASN A 82 10.66 -7.96 6.48
CA ASN A 82 11.21 -6.69 6.92
C ASN A 82 12.74 -6.79 7.07
N ILE A 83 13.41 -5.74 6.63
CA ILE A 83 14.80 -5.48 6.99
C ILE A 83 14.79 -4.88 8.40
N VAL A 84 15.50 -5.50 9.32
CA VAL A 84 15.63 -5.05 10.70
C VAL A 84 16.96 -4.35 10.89
N TYR A 85 16.92 -3.04 11.13
CA TYR A 85 18.07 -2.25 11.54
C TYR A 85 18.10 -2.15 13.07
N LYS A 86 19.23 -2.53 13.68
CA LYS A 86 19.45 -2.34 15.12
C LYS A 86 20.39 -1.18 15.32
N SER A 87 19.92 -0.14 16.01
CA SER A 87 20.74 1.01 16.40
C SER A 87 21.80 0.57 17.40
N GLU A 88 23.07 0.81 17.07
CA GLU A 88 24.21 0.53 17.96
C GLU A 88 24.17 1.43 19.21
N THR A 89 23.69 2.67 19.07
CA THR A 89 23.69 3.65 20.15
C THR A 89 22.54 3.47 21.14
N SER A 90 21.32 3.18 20.65
CA SER A 90 20.13 3.05 21.50
C SER A 90 19.73 1.61 21.79
N GLY A 91 20.33 0.64 21.09
CA GLY A 91 19.95 -0.78 21.16
C GLY A 91 18.59 -1.10 20.54
N LYS A 92 17.87 -0.10 20.01
CA LYS A 92 16.51 -0.25 19.45
C LYS A 92 16.54 -0.87 18.07
N SER A 93 15.59 -1.76 17.82
CA SER A 93 15.38 -2.38 16.50
C SER A 93 14.26 -1.67 15.77
N TYR A 94 14.49 -1.39 14.49
CA TYR A 94 13.56 -0.76 13.59
C TYR A 94 13.38 -1.65 12.36
N SER A 95 12.14 -1.99 12.06
CA SER A 95 11.78 -2.82 10.92
C SER A 95 11.26 -1.93 9.81
N PHE A 96 11.79 -2.09 8.61
CA PHE A 96 11.27 -1.45 7.42
C PHE A 96 11.22 -2.43 6.26
N ASN A 97 10.43 -2.13 5.24
CA ASN A 97 10.31 -2.95 4.05
C ASN A 97 10.50 -2.08 2.81
N THR A 98 11.40 -2.47 1.92
CA THR A 98 11.64 -1.73 0.67
C THR A 98 10.58 -2.01 -0.39
N ALA A 99 9.88 -3.16 -0.31
CA ALA A 99 8.80 -3.59 -1.19
C ALA A 99 9.05 -3.24 -2.67
N GLU A 100 10.24 -3.57 -3.19
CA GLU A 100 10.79 -2.96 -4.40
C GLU A 100 9.87 -3.14 -5.62
N LYS A 101 9.26 -4.32 -5.75
CA LYS A 101 8.33 -4.63 -6.84
C LYS A 101 7.05 -3.81 -6.75
N LEU A 102 6.50 -3.64 -5.54
CA LEU A 102 5.29 -2.85 -5.32
C LEU A 102 5.56 -1.36 -5.52
N ASN A 103 6.69 -0.86 -5.02
CA ASN A 103 7.14 0.52 -5.23
C ASN A 103 7.38 0.80 -6.72
N THR A 104 8.02 -0.12 -7.43
CA THR A 104 8.19 -0.02 -8.90
C THR A 104 6.85 0.01 -9.62
N LEU A 105 5.91 -0.85 -9.23
CA LEU A 105 4.57 -0.87 -9.81
C LEU A 105 3.86 0.47 -9.59
N LEU A 106 3.86 0.98 -8.36
CA LEU A 106 3.22 2.25 -8.00
C LEU A 106 3.78 3.40 -8.85
N LEU A 107 5.11 3.54 -8.93
CA LEU A 107 5.75 4.59 -9.74
C LEU A 107 5.39 4.47 -11.23
N ARG A 108 5.35 3.24 -11.77
CA ARG A 108 4.94 3.02 -13.17
C ARG A 108 3.47 3.35 -13.40
N MET A 109 2.59 3.07 -12.45
CA MET A 109 1.17 3.41 -12.53
C MET A 109 0.97 4.93 -12.51
N ILE A 110 1.60 5.64 -11.57
CA ILE A 110 1.55 7.10 -11.45
C ILE A 110 2.08 7.77 -12.74
N ARG A 111 3.20 7.28 -13.27
CA ARG A 111 3.73 7.73 -14.58
C ARG A 111 2.73 7.50 -15.70
N ARG A 112 2.07 6.34 -15.74
CA ARG A 112 1.11 6.00 -16.79
C ARG A 112 -0.19 6.79 -16.70
N MET A 113 -0.54 7.28 -15.51
CA MET A 113 -1.61 8.26 -15.30
C MET A 113 -1.21 9.69 -15.72
N GLY A 114 0.07 9.92 -16.06
CA GLY A 114 0.57 11.25 -16.40
C GLY A 114 0.76 12.19 -15.21
N LEU A 115 0.70 11.65 -13.99
CA LEU A 115 0.90 12.42 -12.75
C LEU A 115 2.36 12.82 -12.54
N ILE A 116 3.29 12.06 -13.13
CA ILE A 116 4.73 12.37 -13.14
C ILE A 116 5.28 12.31 -14.56
N LYS A 117 6.22 13.20 -14.88
CA LYS A 117 6.84 13.32 -16.20
C LYS A 117 8.33 13.04 -16.12
N VAL A 118 8.89 12.52 -17.22
CA VAL A 118 10.32 12.27 -17.33
C VAL A 118 11.07 13.60 -17.24
N GLY A 119 12.09 13.66 -16.40
CA GLY A 119 12.88 14.87 -16.16
C GLY A 119 12.26 15.86 -15.16
N SER A 120 11.07 15.58 -14.62
CA SER A 120 10.51 16.37 -13.51
C SER A 120 11.13 15.99 -12.18
N HIS A 121 11.40 16.99 -11.34
CA HIS A 121 11.75 16.77 -9.93
C HIS A 121 10.49 16.34 -9.18
N ILE A 122 10.61 15.33 -8.33
CA ILE A 122 9.53 14.83 -7.48
C ILE A 122 10.13 14.69 -6.09
N ASP A 123 9.54 15.37 -5.12
CA ASP A 123 9.87 15.17 -3.72
C ASP A 123 9.08 13.96 -3.23
N LEU A 124 9.77 12.85 -3.01
CA LEU A 124 9.19 11.68 -2.35
C LEU A 124 9.46 11.81 -0.85
N ASP A 125 8.45 12.24 -0.11
CA ASP A 125 8.52 12.31 1.34
C ASP A 125 8.41 10.89 1.92
N PHE A 126 9.56 10.34 2.33
CA PHE A 126 9.61 9.05 3.02
C PHE A 126 9.79 9.29 4.51
N ASP A 127 8.76 9.00 5.30
CA ASP A 127 8.75 9.16 6.77
C ASP A 127 9.75 8.26 7.53
N HIS A 128 10.56 7.45 6.84
CA HIS A 128 11.57 6.58 7.46
C HIS A 128 12.89 7.32 7.74
N GLN A 129 12.83 8.59 8.14
CA GLN A 129 14.03 9.33 8.51
C GLN A 129 14.48 8.92 9.91
N PHE A 130 15.54 8.11 9.97
CA PHE A 130 16.25 7.77 11.21
C PHE A 130 17.14 8.93 11.67
N ILE A 131 16.56 10.11 11.87
CA ILE A 131 17.28 11.20 12.51
C ILE A 131 17.13 11.01 14.03
N PRO A 132 18.23 10.93 14.80
CA PRO A 132 18.16 11.17 16.22
C PRO A 132 17.67 12.60 16.43
N SER A 133 16.36 12.78 16.56
CA SER A 133 15.80 14.07 16.91
C SER A 133 16.23 14.34 18.34
N HIS A 134 17.17 15.28 18.54
CA HIS A 134 17.50 15.85 19.85
C HIS A 134 16.32 16.69 20.39
N LYS A 135 15.07 16.26 20.18
CA LYS A 135 13.90 16.84 20.84
C LYS A 135 13.98 16.45 22.31
N PHE A 136 14.24 17.43 23.15
CA PHE A 136 14.33 17.32 24.60
C PHE A 136 13.03 16.73 25.21
N ASP A 137 11.93 16.95 24.51
CA ASP A 137 10.54 16.63 24.80
C ASP A 137 10.13 15.21 24.34
N ALA A 138 10.99 14.48 23.62
CA ALA A 138 10.76 13.05 23.30
C ALA A 138 10.85 12.11 24.52
N LYS A 139 11.08 12.67 25.72
CA LYS A 139 11.14 11.95 27.00
C LYS A 139 9.77 11.61 27.60
N TYR A 140 8.68 12.21 27.13
CA TYR A 140 7.35 12.04 27.74
C TYR A 140 6.34 11.48 26.75
N SER A 141 6.49 10.20 26.39
CA SER A 141 5.34 9.40 25.94
C SER A 141 4.65 8.79 27.17
N TYR A 142 3.34 8.51 27.09
CA TYR A 142 2.58 7.85 28.17
C TYR A 142 3.13 6.45 28.53
N LYS A 143 4.01 5.89 27.69
CA LYS A 143 4.69 4.59 27.88
C LYS A 143 6.11 4.72 28.45
N GLN A 144 6.56 5.93 28.80
CA GLN A 144 7.91 6.19 29.34
C GLN A 144 9.04 5.63 28.46
N ASP A 145 8.84 5.58 27.14
CA ASP A 145 9.83 5.02 26.22
C ASP A 145 10.31 6.08 25.22
N PHE A 146 11.58 5.98 24.81
CA PHE A 146 12.26 6.94 23.95
C PHE A 146 11.89 6.75 22.47
N GLY A 147 11.39 7.76 21.79
CA GLY A 147 11.22 7.67 20.33
C GLY A 147 10.04 8.46 19.81
N ASN A 148 9.98 8.60 18.49
CA ASN A 148 8.87 9.25 17.83
C ASN A 148 7.68 8.28 17.78
N PHE A 149 6.60 8.62 18.47
CA PHE A 149 5.33 7.91 18.39
C PHE A 149 4.35 8.77 17.58
N PRO A 150 3.57 8.20 16.65
CA PRO A 150 2.53 8.96 15.98
C PRO A 150 1.48 9.39 17.03
N GLY A 151 1.51 10.66 17.41
CA GLY A 151 0.66 11.26 18.43
C GLY A 151 -0.34 12.22 17.79
N TRP A 152 -1.63 11.94 17.99
CA TRP A 152 -2.72 12.87 17.82
C TRP A 152 -2.55 14.06 18.79
N ALA A 153 -2.84 15.28 18.33
CA ALA A 153 -2.86 16.46 19.17
C ALA A 153 -4.32 16.82 19.49
N SER A 154 -4.65 16.95 20.77
CA SER A 154 -5.83 17.68 21.23
C SER A 154 -5.40 19.02 21.82
N ILE A 155 -5.99 20.10 21.32
CA ILE A 155 -5.88 21.44 21.89
C ILE A 155 -7.02 21.60 22.89
N GLY A 156 -6.69 21.78 24.16
CA GLY A 156 -7.62 22.25 25.17
C GLY A 156 -7.53 23.77 25.26
N GLU A 157 -8.66 24.45 25.10
CA GLU A 157 -8.78 25.89 25.32
C GLU A 157 -8.71 26.19 26.83
N SER A 158 -7.93 27.22 27.17
CA SER A 158 -7.79 27.79 28.52
C SER A 158 -8.92 28.74 28.86
#